data_AF-A0A2S7ZH76-F1
#
_entry.id   AF-A0A2S7ZH76-F1
#
_cell.length_a   1.000
_cell.length_b   1.000
_cell.length_c   1.000
_cell.angle_alpha   90.00
_cell.angle_beta   90.00
_cell.angle_gamma   90.00
#
_symmetry.space_group_name_H-M   'P 1'
#
loop_
_entity.id
_entity.type
_entity.pdbx_description
1 polymer ?
#
loop_
_entity_poly.entity_id
_entity_poly.type
_entity_poly.pdbx_seq_one_letter_code
_entity_poly.pdbx_strand_id
1 'polypeptide(L)'
;MDSRYNAVKTVPQSALKIIDFGKLKGKYDISPQWRWEILTEVYGMCGVGWYFDIVDTEQVFVEATGETMLYVKVNLYIKEGNEWSKPIPGYGGDFLIYKDKNGYHGNDEAFKMAVTDALGTAAKMIGVGADVYRGLQDTKINAAAEKEKKEKEFDPHNAYAIILKMANEHGLNEEQVAHQLTEMFGVGVIDNITRNQMSKLYDWVKGYEVDNK
;
A
#
# COMPACT_ATOMS: atom_id res chain seq x y z
N MET A 1 22.86 -3.75 -7.84
CA MET A 1 21.51 -3.96 -8.40
C MET A 1 21.63 -3.81 -9.91
N ASP A 2 21.01 -4.69 -10.71
CA ASP A 2 20.98 -4.59 -12.18
C ASP A 2 20.42 -3.22 -12.61
N SER A 3 20.96 -2.63 -13.68
CA SER A 3 20.56 -1.30 -14.15
C SER A 3 19.11 -1.28 -14.65
N ARG A 4 18.64 -2.36 -15.27
CA ARG A 4 17.25 -2.50 -15.75
C ARG A 4 16.28 -2.63 -14.58
N TYR A 5 16.66 -3.36 -13.53
CA TYR A 5 15.86 -3.42 -12.30
C TYR A 5 15.64 -2.01 -11.74
N ASN A 6 16.69 -1.19 -11.69
CA ASN A 6 16.57 0.21 -11.24
C ASN A 6 15.72 1.07 -12.18
N ALA A 7 15.69 0.79 -13.48
CA ALA A 7 14.87 1.52 -14.44
C ALA A 7 13.38 1.25 -14.29
N VAL A 8 12.99 0.03 -13.86
CA VAL A 8 11.58 -0.39 -13.81
C VAL A 8 10.93 -0.36 -12.42
N LYS A 9 11.71 -0.12 -11.35
CA LYS A 9 11.23 -0.27 -9.96
C LYS A 9 10.24 0.78 -9.49
N THR A 10 10.29 2.00 -10.03
CA THR A 10 9.45 3.12 -9.62
C THR A 10 8.34 3.34 -10.64
N VAL A 11 7.09 3.39 -10.16
CA VAL A 11 5.90 3.57 -11.01
C VAL A 11 5.56 5.07 -11.09
N PRO A 12 5.24 5.65 -12.27
CA PRO A 12 4.75 7.03 -12.31
C PRO A 12 3.37 7.13 -11.66
N GLN A 13 3.07 8.27 -11.04
CA GLN A 13 1.79 8.48 -10.34
C GLN A 13 0.56 8.30 -11.25
N SER A 14 0.69 8.59 -12.55
CA SER A 14 -0.35 8.38 -13.55
C SER A 14 -0.70 6.91 -13.80
N ALA A 15 0.20 5.99 -13.44
CA ALA A 15 -0.01 4.55 -13.55
C ALA A 15 -0.39 3.90 -12.22
N LEU A 16 -0.65 4.70 -11.18
CA LEU A 16 -1.07 4.21 -9.86
C LEU A 16 -2.53 4.55 -9.59
N LYS A 17 -3.30 3.54 -9.16
CA LYS A 17 -4.66 3.70 -8.67
C LYS A 17 -4.73 3.20 -7.22
N ILE A 18 -5.45 3.91 -6.37
CA ILE A 18 -5.69 3.45 -4.99
C ILE A 18 -6.79 2.41 -5.01
N ILE A 19 -6.58 1.36 -4.22
CA ILE A 19 -7.59 0.35 -3.97
C ILE A 19 -8.47 0.85 -2.83
N ASP A 20 -9.75 1.05 -3.10
CA ASP A 20 -10.68 1.68 -2.14
C ASP A 20 -11.49 0.69 -1.29
N PHE A 21 -11.42 -0.61 -1.62
CA PHE A 21 -12.22 -1.66 -0.98
C PHE A 21 -11.43 -2.96 -0.75
N GLY A 22 -12.01 -3.84 0.06
CA GLY A 22 -11.46 -5.17 0.32
C GLY A 22 -10.18 -5.17 1.18
N LYS A 23 -9.51 -6.33 1.23
CA LYS A 23 -8.32 -6.54 2.07
C LYS A 23 -7.13 -5.67 1.68
N LEU A 24 -7.08 -5.21 0.42
CA LEU A 24 -6.01 -4.39 -0.12
C LEU A 24 -6.33 -2.89 -0.07
N LYS A 25 -7.38 -2.48 0.65
CA LYS A 25 -7.76 -1.07 0.79
C LYS A 25 -6.58 -0.22 1.26
N GLY A 26 -6.36 0.92 0.59
CA GLY A 26 -5.25 1.84 0.84
C GLY A 26 -3.93 1.40 0.21
N LYS A 27 -3.88 0.27 -0.51
CA LYS A 27 -2.73 -0.12 -1.34
C LYS A 27 -2.91 0.40 -2.78
N TYR A 28 -1.86 0.21 -3.56
CA TYR A 28 -1.84 0.59 -4.96
C TYR A 28 -2.10 -0.58 -5.88
N ASP A 29 -3.01 -0.37 -6.81
CA ASP A 29 -3.08 -1.08 -8.06
C ASP A 29 -2.21 -0.35 -9.10
N ILE A 30 -1.42 -1.11 -9.85
CA ILE A 30 -0.55 -0.57 -10.90
C ILE A 30 -1.24 -0.84 -12.24
N SER A 31 -1.26 0.16 -13.12
CA SER A 31 -1.81 0.03 -14.47
C SER A 31 -1.16 -1.14 -15.23
N PRO A 32 -1.94 -2.11 -15.73
CA PRO A 32 -1.43 -3.15 -16.64
C PRO A 32 -0.67 -2.59 -17.84
N GLN A 33 -1.26 -1.58 -18.49
CA GLN A 33 -0.70 -0.99 -19.70
C GLN A 33 0.69 -0.39 -19.47
N TRP A 34 0.89 0.28 -18.33
CA TRP A 34 2.20 0.81 -17.97
C TRP A 34 3.26 -0.29 -17.81
N ARG A 35 2.89 -1.46 -17.26
CA ARG A 35 3.83 -2.59 -17.14
C ARG A 35 4.34 -3.04 -18.50
N TRP A 36 3.48 -3.07 -19.52
CA TRP A 36 3.87 -3.47 -20.87
C TRP A 36 4.73 -2.41 -21.56
N GLU A 37 4.40 -1.13 -21.33
CA GLU A 37 5.18 0.00 -21.84
C GLU A 37 6.59 0.00 -21.27
N ILE A 38 6.75 -0.12 -19.94
CA ILE A 38 8.07 -0.12 -19.32
C ILE A 38 8.89 -1.36 -19.66
N LEU A 39 8.25 -2.53 -19.81
CA LEU A 39 8.92 -3.73 -20.34
C LEU A 39 9.41 -3.48 -21.77
N THR A 40 8.60 -2.84 -22.60
CA THR A 40 8.95 -2.53 -23.98
C THR A 40 10.07 -1.50 -24.08
N GLU A 41 10.05 -0.49 -23.22
CA GLU A 41 11.09 0.54 -23.14
C GLU A 41 12.44 -0.04 -22.72
N VAL A 42 12.46 -0.92 -21.71
CA VAL A 42 13.70 -1.42 -21.11
C VAL A 42 14.24 -2.66 -21.81
N TYR A 43 13.36 -3.56 -22.28
CA TYR A 43 13.76 -4.84 -22.85
C TYR A 43 13.55 -4.92 -24.38
N GLY A 44 12.72 -4.05 -24.97
CA GLY A 44 12.36 -4.04 -26.40
C GLY A 44 10.95 -4.57 -26.66
N MET A 45 10.49 -4.55 -27.92
CA MET A 45 9.13 -4.99 -28.29
C MET A 45 8.77 -6.40 -27.79
N CYS A 46 7.51 -6.62 -27.41
CA CYS A 46 7.01 -7.97 -27.12
C CYS A 46 7.19 -8.90 -28.34
N GLY A 47 7.68 -10.12 -28.11
CA GLY A 47 8.14 -11.06 -29.13
C GLY A 47 9.59 -10.88 -29.57
N VAL A 48 10.26 -9.77 -29.20
CA VAL A 48 11.64 -9.46 -29.60
C VAL A 48 12.57 -9.33 -28.41
N GLY A 49 12.18 -8.49 -27.45
CA GLY A 49 12.94 -8.16 -26.25
C GLY A 49 12.46 -8.88 -24.99
N TRP A 50 11.16 -9.14 -24.96
CA TRP A 50 10.49 -9.95 -23.95
C TRP A 50 9.30 -10.66 -24.60
N TYR A 51 8.84 -11.76 -24.04
CA TYR A 51 7.58 -12.40 -24.42
C TYR A 51 7.06 -13.23 -23.24
N PHE A 52 5.86 -13.77 -23.36
CA PHE A 52 5.33 -14.68 -22.36
C PHE A 52 4.51 -15.80 -23.00
N ASP A 53 4.46 -16.93 -22.29
CA ASP A 53 3.59 -18.05 -22.60
C ASP A 53 2.56 -18.22 -21.49
N ILE A 54 1.34 -18.60 -21.87
CA ILE A 54 0.36 -19.16 -20.93
C ILE A 54 0.70 -20.64 -20.77
N VAL A 55 1.06 -21.03 -19.55
CA VAL A 55 1.58 -22.36 -19.23
C VAL A 55 0.46 -23.28 -18.75
N ASP A 56 -0.47 -22.74 -17.98
CA ASP A 56 -1.55 -23.51 -17.37
C ASP A 56 -2.78 -22.63 -17.11
N THR A 57 -3.95 -23.25 -17.09
CA THR A 57 -5.23 -22.62 -16.76
C THR A 57 -6.09 -23.60 -15.99
N GLU A 58 -6.48 -23.22 -14.78
CA GLU A 58 -7.27 -24.04 -13.87
C GLU A 58 -8.57 -23.33 -13.48
N GLN A 59 -9.68 -24.06 -13.50
CA GLN A 59 -10.95 -23.59 -12.96
C GLN A 59 -11.24 -24.34 -11.66
N VAL A 60 -11.47 -23.61 -10.59
CA VAL A 60 -11.72 -24.17 -9.26
C VAL A 60 -13.10 -23.74 -8.78
N PHE A 61 -13.99 -24.71 -8.60
CA PHE A 61 -15.31 -24.47 -8.03
C PHE A 61 -15.20 -24.31 -6.51
N VAL A 62 -15.75 -23.22 -5.98
CA VAL A 62 -15.76 -22.91 -4.55
C VAL A 62 -17.08 -23.36 -3.95
N GLU A 63 -17.14 -24.59 -3.43
CA GLU A 63 -18.38 -25.20 -2.92
C GLU A 63 -19.11 -24.32 -1.89
N ALA A 64 -18.36 -23.62 -1.03
CA ALA A 64 -18.92 -22.79 0.03
C ALA A 64 -19.70 -21.56 -0.49
N THR A 65 -19.32 -21.02 -1.65
CA THR A 65 -19.94 -19.81 -2.21
C THR A 65 -20.69 -20.05 -3.52
N GLY A 66 -20.49 -21.20 -4.16
CA GLY A 66 -21.02 -21.54 -5.48
C GLY A 66 -20.34 -20.79 -6.64
N GLU A 67 -19.24 -20.09 -6.36
CA GLU A 67 -18.47 -19.33 -7.33
C GLU A 67 -17.43 -20.21 -8.03
N THR A 68 -16.91 -19.77 -9.17
CA THR A 68 -15.82 -20.46 -9.88
C THR A 68 -14.66 -19.50 -10.07
N MET A 69 -13.50 -19.86 -9.51
CA MET A 69 -12.25 -19.15 -9.71
C MET A 69 -11.57 -19.64 -10.99
N LEU A 70 -10.94 -18.73 -11.70
CA LEU A 70 -10.02 -19.00 -12.80
C LEU A 70 -8.61 -18.63 -12.35
N TYR A 71 -7.68 -19.57 -12.44
CA TYR A 71 -6.26 -19.34 -12.23
C TYR A 71 -5.50 -19.51 -13.53
N VAL A 72 -4.55 -18.63 -13.78
CA VAL A 72 -3.66 -18.69 -14.93
C VAL A 72 -2.22 -18.63 -14.44
N LYS A 73 -1.39 -19.52 -15.01
CA LYS A 73 0.06 -19.47 -14.86
C LYS A 73 0.68 -18.98 -16.17
N VAL A 74 1.57 -18.01 -16.07
CA VAL A 74 2.39 -17.56 -17.19
C VAL A 74 3.87 -17.75 -16.90
N ASN A 75 4.66 -17.87 -17.97
CA ASN A 75 6.11 -17.68 -17.91
C ASN A 75 6.46 -16.44 -18.72
N LEU A 76 7.10 -15.45 -18.07
CA LEU A 76 7.74 -14.32 -18.73
C LEU A 76 9.18 -14.69 -19.12
N TYR A 77 9.62 -14.22 -20.27
CA TYR A 77 10.97 -14.35 -20.77
C TYR A 77 11.50 -12.99 -21.23
N ILE A 78 12.79 -12.81 -21.05
CA ILE A 78 13.51 -11.55 -21.24
C ILE A 78 14.79 -11.84 -22.01
N LYS A 79 15.18 -10.98 -22.94
CA LYS A 79 16.38 -11.18 -23.77
C LYS A 79 17.58 -10.46 -23.18
N GLU A 80 18.73 -11.12 -23.15
CA GLU A 80 20.04 -10.56 -22.82
C GLU A 80 20.99 -10.84 -23.98
N GLY A 81 21.35 -9.80 -24.73
CA GLY A 81 22.15 -9.97 -25.95
C GLY A 81 21.47 -10.93 -26.94
N ASN A 82 22.06 -12.11 -27.14
CA ASN A 82 21.55 -13.15 -28.05
C ASN A 82 20.83 -14.30 -27.33
N GLU A 83 20.77 -14.28 -26.00
CA GLU A 83 20.20 -15.35 -25.19
C GLU A 83 18.86 -14.95 -24.57
N TRP A 84 17.96 -15.92 -24.46
CA TRP A 84 16.72 -15.78 -23.71
C TRP A 84 16.89 -16.26 -22.28
N SER A 85 16.25 -15.58 -21.34
CA SER A 85 16.23 -16.00 -19.94
C SER A 85 15.57 -17.37 -19.76
N LYS A 86 15.84 -18.00 -18.62
CA LYS A 86 14.96 -19.05 -18.09
C LYS A 86 13.55 -18.49 -17.81
N PRO A 87 12.52 -19.35 -17.75
CA PRO A 87 11.15 -18.91 -17.46
C PRO A 87 11.05 -18.21 -16.11
N ILE A 88 10.33 -17.08 -16.09
CA ILE A 88 10.03 -16.29 -14.90
C ILE A 88 8.54 -16.49 -14.60
N PRO A 89 8.19 -17.34 -13.63
CA PRO A 89 6.80 -17.73 -13.42
C PRO A 89 5.99 -16.61 -12.77
N GLY A 90 4.74 -16.50 -13.18
CA GLY A 90 3.72 -15.67 -12.56
C GLY A 90 2.39 -16.40 -12.47
N TYR A 91 1.62 -16.09 -11.44
CA TYR A 91 0.29 -16.64 -11.20
C TYR A 91 -0.68 -15.49 -11.01
N GLY A 92 -1.86 -15.62 -11.59
CA GLY A 92 -2.94 -14.67 -11.44
C GLY A 92 -4.27 -15.37 -11.45
N GLY A 93 -5.31 -14.66 -11.03
CA GLY A 93 -6.64 -15.23 -11.04
C GLY A 93 -7.74 -14.21 -10.89
N ASP A 94 -8.94 -14.62 -11.28
CA ASP A 94 -10.17 -13.85 -11.16
C ASP A 94 -11.35 -14.81 -10.98
N PHE A 95 -12.53 -14.29 -10.68
CA PHE A 95 -13.76 -15.08 -10.70
C PHE A 95 -14.25 -15.22 -12.13
N LEU A 96 -14.36 -16.46 -12.61
CA LEU A 96 -15.06 -16.78 -13.87
C LEU A 96 -16.57 -16.72 -13.67
N ILE A 97 -17.05 -17.23 -12.53
CA ILE A 97 -18.42 -17.07 -12.06
C ILE A 97 -18.33 -16.44 -10.66
N TYR A 98 -18.96 -15.28 -10.45
CA TYR A 98 -19.01 -14.59 -9.16
C TYR A 98 -20.46 -14.40 -8.70
N LYS A 99 -20.64 -14.17 -7.40
CA LYS A 99 -21.95 -13.91 -6.82
C LYS A 99 -22.04 -12.49 -6.26
N ASP A 100 -23.06 -11.75 -6.70
CA ASP A 100 -23.45 -10.48 -6.08
C ASP A 100 -24.87 -10.54 -5.50
N LYS A 101 -25.41 -9.38 -5.09
CA LYS A 101 -26.78 -9.26 -4.56
C LYS A 101 -27.89 -9.69 -5.55
N ASN A 102 -27.58 -9.71 -6.85
CA ASN A 102 -28.50 -10.04 -7.95
C ASN A 102 -28.33 -11.49 -8.44
N GLY A 103 -27.44 -12.28 -7.83
CA GLY A 103 -27.24 -13.70 -8.16
C GLY A 103 -25.84 -13.99 -8.70
N TYR A 104 -25.73 -15.10 -9.43
CA TYR A 104 -24.48 -15.52 -10.07
C TYR A 104 -24.36 -14.92 -11.46
N HIS A 105 -23.16 -14.41 -11.78
CA HIS A 105 -22.85 -13.81 -13.07
C HIS A 105 -21.59 -14.43 -13.65
N GLY A 106 -21.56 -14.58 -14.96
CA GLY A 106 -20.33 -14.88 -15.70
C GLY A 106 -19.49 -13.62 -15.90
N ASN A 107 -18.18 -13.79 -15.86
CA ASN A 107 -17.20 -12.76 -16.19
C ASN A 107 -16.46 -13.19 -17.46
N ASP A 108 -16.84 -12.64 -18.61
CA ASP A 108 -16.21 -12.89 -19.91
C ASP A 108 -14.81 -12.27 -20.02
N GLU A 109 -14.48 -11.33 -19.15
CA GLU A 109 -13.15 -10.71 -19.06
C GLU A 109 -12.20 -11.44 -18.08
N ALA A 110 -12.69 -12.43 -17.33
CA ALA A 110 -11.93 -13.12 -16.27
C ALA A 110 -10.57 -13.65 -16.77
N PHE A 111 -10.54 -14.21 -17.98
CA PHE A 111 -9.29 -14.74 -18.54
C PHE A 111 -8.27 -13.64 -18.84
N LYS A 112 -8.71 -12.50 -19.39
CA LYS A 112 -7.83 -11.36 -19.69
C LYS A 112 -7.31 -10.73 -18.39
N MET A 113 -8.16 -10.65 -17.37
CA MET A 113 -7.80 -10.16 -16.04
C MET A 113 -6.77 -11.10 -15.37
N ALA A 114 -7.01 -12.41 -15.37
CA ALA A 114 -6.12 -13.40 -14.78
C ALA A 114 -4.75 -13.44 -15.49
N VAL A 115 -4.70 -13.39 -16.81
CA VAL A 115 -3.44 -13.31 -17.58
C VAL A 115 -2.64 -12.05 -17.23
N THR A 116 -3.34 -10.92 -17.17
CA THR A 116 -2.73 -9.62 -16.84
C THR A 116 -2.14 -9.62 -15.43
N ASP A 117 -2.87 -10.14 -14.45
CA ASP A 117 -2.39 -10.29 -13.08
C ASP A 117 -1.19 -11.24 -13.02
N ALA A 118 -1.27 -12.42 -13.67
CA ALA A 118 -0.19 -13.39 -13.74
C ALA A 118 1.09 -12.79 -14.33
N LEU A 119 0.97 -12.03 -15.42
CA LEU A 119 2.11 -11.40 -16.05
C LEU A 119 2.68 -10.25 -15.18
N GLY A 120 1.83 -9.51 -14.47
CA GLY A 120 2.25 -8.54 -13.47
C GLY A 120 3.03 -9.19 -12.32
N THR A 121 2.60 -10.37 -11.83
CA THR A 121 3.33 -11.10 -10.78
C THR A 121 4.64 -11.70 -11.26
N ALA A 122 4.77 -12.08 -12.53
CA ALA A 122 6.05 -12.46 -13.13
C ALA A 122 6.99 -11.24 -13.25
N ALA A 123 6.48 -10.12 -13.79
CA ALA A 123 7.25 -8.91 -14.05
C ALA A 123 7.83 -8.27 -12.78
N LYS A 124 7.15 -8.37 -11.64
CA LYS A 124 7.69 -7.86 -10.36
C LYS A 124 9.00 -8.55 -9.95
N MET A 125 9.23 -9.79 -10.39
CA MET A 125 10.46 -10.56 -10.08
C MET A 125 11.70 -9.96 -10.75
N ILE A 126 11.53 -9.25 -11.87
CA ILE A 126 12.59 -8.49 -12.55
C ILE A 126 12.56 -6.99 -12.19
N GLY A 127 11.79 -6.65 -11.15
CA GLY A 127 11.79 -5.34 -10.54
C GLY A 127 10.65 -4.43 -10.94
N VAL A 128 9.78 -4.79 -11.90
CA VAL A 128 8.71 -3.90 -12.35
C VAL A 128 7.80 -3.49 -11.19
N GLY A 129 7.79 -2.20 -10.86
CA GLY A 129 7.01 -1.64 -9.75
C GLY A 129 7.47 -2.06 -8.35
N ALA A 130 8.71 -2.54 -8.19
CA ALA A 130 9.23 -3.02 -6.91
C ALA A 130 9.09 -2.03 -5.74
N ASP A 131 9.17 -0.72 -5.98
CA ASP A 131 9.05 0.29 -4.91
C ASP A 131 7.63 0.34 -4.32
N VAL A 132 6.60 0.04 -5.11
CA VAL A 132 5.22 -0.11 -4.61
C VAL A 132 5.12 -1.31 -3.68
N TYR A 133 5.65 -2.46 -4.08
CA TYR A 133 5.60 -3.69 -3.29
C TYR A 133 6.44 -3.61 -2.00
N ARG A 134 7.53 -2.83 -2.02
CA ARG A 134 8.36 -2.56 -0.85
C ARG A 134 7.77 -1.50 0.09
N GLY A 135 6.66 -0.86 -0.29
CA GLY A 135 6.08 0.27 0.44
C GLY A 135 6.98 1.50 0.45
N LEU A 136 7.96 1.59 -0.46
CA LEU A 136 8.87 2.73 -0.60
C LEU A 136 8.29 3.81 -1.49
N GLN A 137 7.29 3.46 -2.31
CA GLN A 137 6.64 4.43 -3.16
C GLN A 137 5.60 5.20 -2.35
N ASP A 138 6.06 6.36 -1.93
CA ASP A 138 5.38 7.27 -1.03
C ASP A 138 4.19 7.90 -1.73
N THR A 139 3.04 7.85 -1.09
CA THR A 139 1.94 8.70 -1.47
C THR A 139 1.44 9.40 -0.23
N LYS A 140 1.14 10.69 -0.40
CA LYS A 140 0.43 11.51 0.57
C LYS A 140 -0.85 10.83 1.12
N ILE A 141 -1.34 9.80 0.42
CA ILE A 141 -2.50 8.99 0.79
C ILE A 141 -2.15 7.84 1.74
N ASN A 142 -0.99 7.19 1.62
CA ASN A 142 -0.50 6.28 2.67
C ASN A 142 -0.27 7.04 3.97
N ALA A 143 0.33 8.23 3.90
CA ALA A 143 0.49 9.11 5.04
C ALA A 143 -0.86 9.58 5.62
N ALA A 144 -1.85 9.90 4.78
CA ALA A 144 -3.18 10.29 5.23
C ALA A 144 -3.97 9.13 5.86
N ALA A 145 -3.91 7.93 5.28
CA ALA A 145 -4.56 6.73 5.82
C ALA A 145 -3.90 6.27 7.12
N GLU A 146 -2.57 6.34 7.22
CA GLU A 146 -1.87 6.13 8.49
C GLU A 146 -2.21 7.21 9.53
N LYS A 147 -2.32 8.47 9.11
CA LYS A 147 -2.71 9.56 10.01
C LYS A 147 -4.13 9.34 10.52
N GLU A 148 -5.08 8.99 9.65
CA GLU A 148 -6.47 8.69 10.04
C GLU A 148 -6.54 7.47 10.97
N LYS A 149 -5.77 6.41 10.68
CA LYS A 149 -5.68 5.24 11.56
C LYS A 149 -5.13 5.61 12.94
N LYS A 150 -4.02 6.35 12.99
CA LYS A 150 -3.40 6.81 14.24
C LYS A 150 -4.30 7.77 15.02
N GLU A 151 -5.17 8.52 14.35
CA GLU A 151 -6.18 9.37 15.00
C GLU A 151 -7.35 8.56 15.57
N LYS A 152 -7.81 7.50 14.89
CA LYS A 152 -8.87 6.61 15.41
C LYS A 152 -8.41 5.74 16.57
N GLU A 153 -7.14 5.35 16.59
CA GLU A 153 -6.52 4.56 17.66
C GLU A 153 -6.01 5.45 18.82
N PHE A 154 -6.11 6.78 18.70
CA PHE A 154 -5.63 7.70 19.72
C PHE A 154 -6.58 7.75 20.91
N ASP A 155 -6.05 7.38 22.09
CA ASP A 155 -6.71 7.57 23.38
C ASP A 155 -6.12 8.82 24.05
N PRO A 156 -6.87 9.93 24.14
CA PRO A 156 -6.39 11.17 24.73
C PRO A 156 -6.12 11.06 26.24
N HIS A 157 -6.84 10.20 26.98
CA HIS A 157 -6.62 10.08 28.43
C HIS A 157 -5.31 9.38 28.75
N ASN A 158 -5.02 8.27 28.05
CA ASN A 158 -3.77 7.55 28.24
C ASN A 158 -2.56 8.42 27.86
N ALA A 159 -2.66 9.14 26.75
CA ALA A 159 -1.60 10.05 26.32
C ALA A 159 -1.40 11.22 27.29
N TYR A 160 -2.49 11.79 27.83
CA TYR A 160 -2.41 12.87 28.80
C TYR A 160 -1.79 12.40 30.13
N ALA A 161 -2.10 11.19 30.59
CA ALA A 161 -1.50 10.62 31.80
C ALA A 161 0.03 10.49 31.70
N ILE A 162 0.56 10.15 30.51
CA ILE A 162 2.00 10.11 30.24
C ILE A 162 2.61 11.52 30.35
N ILE A 163 1.93 12.52 29.79
CA ILE A 163 2.38 13.92 29.84
C ILE A 163 2.38 14.43 31.28
N LEU A 164 1.33 14.17 32.07
CA LEU A 164 1.28 14.58 33.48
C LEU A 164 2.42 13.97 34.30
N LYS A 165 2.76 12.70 34.04
CA LYS A 165 3.89 12.06 34.71
C LYS A 165 5.20 12.79 34.41
N MET A 166 5.45 13.11 33.15
CA MET A 166 6.63 13.87 32.74
C MET A 166 6.60 15.29 33.32
N ALA A 167 5.47 15.98 33.24
CA ALA A 167 5.31 17.33 33.75
C ALA A 167 5.67 17.42 35.24
N ASN A 168 5.24 16.42 36.03
CA ASN A 168 5.60 16.34 37.44
C ASN A 168 7.11 16.15 37.66
N GLU A 169 7.82 15.42 36.80
CA GLU A 169 9.29 15.33 36.84
C GLU A 169 9.96 16.68 36.55
N HIS A 170 9.30 17.55 35.77
CA HIS A 170 9.69 18.93 35.48
C HIS A 170 9.10 19.96 36.47
N GLY A 171 8.47 19.54 37.57
CA GLY A 171 7.92 20.43 38.60
C GLY A 171 6.61 21.12 38.23
N LEU A 172 5.97 20.72 37.14
CA LEU A 172 4.66 21.20 36.71
C LEU A 172 3.54 20.35 37.33
N ASN A 173 2.49 21.02 37.79
CA ASN A 173 1.26 20.36 38.25
C ASN A 173 0.21 20.25 37.13
N GLU A 174 -0.82 19.45 37.37
CA GLU A 174 -1.89 19.19 36.41
C GLU A 174 -2.63 20.47 35.97
N GLU A 175 -2.85 21.42 36.89
CA GLU A 175 -3.52 22.68 36.58
C GLU A 175 -2.71 23.55 35.62
N GLN A 176 -1.38 23.60 35.76
CA GLN A 176 -0.48 24.30 34.84
C GLN A 176 -0.48 23.65 33.46
N VAL A 177 -0.48 22.32 33.39
CA VAL A 177 -0.53 21.58 32.12
C VAL A 177 -1.89 21.78 31.44
N ALA A 178 -2.99 21.77 32.19
CA ALA A 178 -4.35 22.02 31.67
C ALA A 178 -4.52 23.48 31.20
N HIS A 179 -3.94 24.44 31.91
CA HIS A 179 -3.91 25.84 31.50
C HIS A 179 -3.15 25.99 30.17
N GLN A 180 -1.95 25.42 30.08
CA GLN A 180 -1.13 25.45 28.88
C GLN A 180 -1.84 24.79 27.69
N LEU A 181 -2.51 23.66 27.92
CA LEU A 181 -3.32 23.00 26.89
C LEU A 181 -4.40 23.93 26.33
N THR A 182 -5.09 24.67 27.22
CA THR A 182 -6.11 25.64 26.86
C THR A 182 -5.50 26.82 26.10
N GLU A 183 -4.36 27.35 26.53
CA GLU A 183 -3.67 28.45 25.84
C GLU A 183 -3.17 28.07 24.44
N MET A 184 -2.59 26.86 24.29
CA MET A 184 -2.01 26.42 23.03
C MET A 184 -3.07 26.12 21.96
N PHE A 185 -4.24 25.62 22.36
CA PHE A 185 -5.19 25.01 21.43
C PHE A 185 -6.64 25.48 21.57
N GLY A 186 -6.98 26.25 22.62
CA GLY A 186 -8.34 26.70 22.89
C GLY A 186 -9.29 25.56 23.30
N VAL A 187 -8.76 24.41 23.74
CA VAL A 187 -9.54 23.23 24.11
C VAL A 187 -9.59 23.12 25.63
N GLY A 188 -10.80 23.15 26.21
CA GLY A 188 -11.00 23.05 27.67
C GLY A 188 -11.26 21.65 28.21
N VAL A 189 -11.34 20.62 27.34
CA VAL A 189 -11.57 19.22 27.73
C VAL A 189 -10.69 18.28 26.91
N ILE A 190 -10.07 17.31 27.58
CA ILE A 190 -9.10 16.37 26.99
C ILE A 190 -9.74 15.55 25.86
N ASP A 191 -11.03 15.20 25.96
CA ASP A 191 -11.74 14.36 24.98
C ASP A 191 -11.77 14.94 23.56
N ASN A 192 -11.60 16.26 23.42
CA ASN A 192 -11.65 16.97 22.14
C ASN A 192 -10.27 17.32 21.57
N ILE A 193 -9.20 16.75 22.13
CA ILE A 193 -7.84 16.98 21.67
C ILE A 193 -7.45 15.99 20.56
N THR A 194 -6.80 16.49 19.52
CA THR A 194 -6.21 15.65 18.46
C THR A 194 -4.85 15.08 18.89
N ARG A 195 -4.43 13.99 18.26
CA ARG A 195 -3.10 13.39 18.51
C ARG A 195 -1.95 14.37 18.29
N ASN A 196 -2.09 15.24 17.28
CA ASN A 196 -1.08 16.25 16.96
C ASN A 196 -0.99 17.34 18.02
N GLN A 197 -2.13 17.80 18.57
CA GLN A 197 -2.14 18.76 19.67
C GLN A 197 -1.52 18.13 20.93
N MET A 198 -1.83 16.86 21.21
CA MET A 198 -1.21 16.14 22.33
C MET A 198 0.32 15.99 22.17
N SER A 199 0.79 15.69 20.96
CA SER A 199 2.24 15.62 20.67
C SER A 199 2.94 16.96 20.93
N LYS A 200 2.30 18.08 20.55
CA LYS A 200 2.85 19.42 20.80
C LYS A 200 2.88 19.78 22.29
N LEU A 201 1.88 19.35 23.05
CA LEU A 201 1.88 19.52 24.51
C LEU A 201 3.01 18.70 25.14
N TYR A 202 3.22 17.46 24.70
CA TYR A 202 4.33 16.63 25.13
C TYR A 202 5.69 17.30 24.84
N ASP A 203 5.90 17.83 23.64
CA ASP A 203 7.13 18.52 23.26
C ASP A 203 7.37 19.78 24.13
N TRP A 204 6.30 20.50 24.47
CA TRP A 204 6.39 21.64 25.39
C TRP A 204 6.81 21.20 26.79
N VAL A 205 6.18 20.18 27.37
CA VAL A 205 6.57 19.65 28.69
C VAL A 205 8.01 19.14 28.68
N LYS A 206 8.40 18.41 27.63
CA LYS A 206 9.75 17.86 27.48
C LYS A 206 10.82 18.95 27.40
N GLY A 207 10.49 20.09 26.78
CA GLY A 207 11.37 21.25 26.67
C GLY A 207 11.28 22.20 27.87
N TYR A 208 10.47 21.89 28.88
CA TYR A 208 10.29 22.74 30.04
C TYR A 208 11.50 22.64 30.97
N GLU A 209 12.35 23.65 30.96
CA GLU A 209 13.37 23.82 31.97
C GLU A 209 12.81 24.70 33.09
N VAL A 210 12.95 24.26 34.34
CA VAL A 210 12.63 25.09 35.50
C VAL A 210 13.65 26.22 35.52
N ASP A 211 13.26 27.40 35.05
CA ASP A 211 14.03 28.63 35.22
C ASP A 211 14.17 28.87 36.74
N ASN A 212 15.29 28.43 37.32
CA ASN A 212 15.71 28.82 38.66
C ASN A 212 16.10 30.31 38.64
N LYS A 213 15.12 31.20 38.67
CA LYS A 213 15.31 32.57 39.15
C LYS A 213 15.25 32.61 40.67
#